data_AF-A0A9D3YR44-F1
#
_entry.id   AF-A0A9D3YR44-F1
#
_cell.length_a   1.000
_cell.length_b   1.000
_cell.length_c   1.000
_cell.angle_alpha   90.00
_cell.angle_beta   90.00
_cell.angle_gamma   90.00
#
_symmetry.space_group_name_H-M   'P 1'
#
loop_
_entity.id
_entity.type
_entity.pdbx_description
1 polymer ?
#
loop_
_entity_poly.entity_id
_entity_poly.type
_entity_poly.pdbx_seq_one_letter_code
_entity_poly.pdbx_strand_id
1 'polypeptide(L)'
;MEVRVVVIATIAFLMGVSMEEAKGQDEDYSDPIKCFYCFGLAENSSCADPVDPKVDKDKSLQVIECESGICLKWTHYYERQLYMHRTCSHRLPDFKIIMINGVCRSERTGNGNLCMCSKNLCNAAGTNYSNRCVLLILLLPVLRQIFQAKID
;
A
#
# COMPACT_ATOMS: atom_id res chain seq x y z
N MET A 1 36.29 27.40 -3.33
CA MET A 1 35.16 28.20 -2.81
C MET A 1 33.83 27.73 -3.40
N GLU A 2 33.80 27.40 -4.69
CA GLU A 2 32.61 26.89 -5.40
C GLU A 2 32.07 25.55 -4.87
N VAL A 3 32.94 24.61 -4.49
CA VAL A 3 32.53 23.30 -3.94
C VAL A 3 31.74 23.42 -2.64
N ARG A 4 32.11 24.36 -1.76
CA ARG A 4 31.39 24.59 -0.49
C ARG A 4 29.97 25.11 -0.73
N VAL A 5 29.78 25.93 -1.76
CA VAL A 5 28.47 26.48 -2.13
C VAL A 5 27.57 25.39 -2.70
N VAL A 6 28.11 24.50 -3.54
CA VAL A 6 27.34 23.37 -4.11
C VAL A 6 26.94 22.37 -3.03
N VAL A 7 27.83 22.07 -2.08
CA VAL A 7 27.54 21.15 -0.96
C VAL A 7 26.49 21.75 -0.02
N ILE A 8 26.57 23.04 0.31
CA ILE A 8 25.57 23.71 1.16
C ILE A 8 24.22 23.78 0.45
N ALA A 9 24.20 24.09 -0.85
CA ALA A 9 22.97 24.15 -1.64
C ALA A 9 22.29 22.78 -1.79
N THR A 10 23.06 21.70 -1.97
CA THR A 10 22.53 20.34 -2.03
C THR A 10 22.03 19.84 -0.69
N ILE A 11 22.72 20.15 0.42
CA ILE A 11 22.23 19.85 1.77
C ILE A 11 20.94 20.63 2.09
N ALA A 12 20.86 21.91 1.72
CA ALA A 12 19.64 22.71 1.92
C ALA A 12 18.46 22.18 1.08
N PHE A 13 18.72 21.73 -0.15
CA PHE A 13 17.72 21.08 -0.99
C PHE A 13 17.27 19.71 -0.44
N LEU A 14 18.20 18.95 0.15
CA LEU A 14 17.91 17.67 0.82
C LEU A 14 17.22 17.83 2.18
N MET A 15 17.37 18.96 2.87
CA MET A 15 16.69 19.25 4.14
C MET A 15 15.35 20.00 3.95
N GLY A 16 15.08 20.51 2.75
CA GLY A 16 13.81 21.15 2.39
C GLY A 16 12.67 20.17 2.09
N VAL A 17 12.84 18.86 2.35
CA VAL A 17 11.76 17.88 2.25
C VAL A 17 10.72 18.24 3.30
N SER A 18 9.56 18.66 2.81
CA SER A 18 8.43 19.17 3.55
C SER A 18 8.16 18.36 4.82
N MET A 19 8.15 19.06 5.96
CA MET A 19 7.44 18.59 7.14
C MET A 19 5.94 18.62 6.79
N GLU A 20 5.42 17.53 6.23
CA GLU A 20 3.97 17.31 6.24
C GLU A 20 3.60 17.06 7.71
N GLU A 21 2.90 18.02 8.32
CA GLU A 21 2.19 17.77 9.56
C GLU A 21 1.32 16.54 9.36
N ALA A 22 1.63 15.46 10.08
CA ALA A 22 0.79 14.28 10.14
C ALA A 22 -0.49 14.64 10.90
N LYS A 23 -1.44 15.25 10.19
CA LYS A 23 -2.79 15.50 10.70
C LYS A 23 -3.49 14.15 10.72
N GLY A 24 -3.73 13.61 11.91
CA GLY A 24 -4.68 12.51 12.08
C GLY A 24 -6.05 13.02 11.61
N GLN A 25 -6.48 12.62 10.42
CA GLN A 25 -7.84 12.85 9.96
C GLN A 25 -8.71 11.76 10.59
N ASP A 26 -9.62 12.17 11.47
CA ASP A 26 -10.77 11.35 11.80
C ASP A 26 -11.66 11.31 10.55
N GLU A 27 -11.50 10.28 9.73
CA GLU A 27 -12.39 10.01 8.61
C GLU A 27 -13.70 9.41 9.14
N ASP A 28 -14.83 9.99 8.72
CA ASP A 28 -16.15 9.42 8.98
C ASP A 28 -16.37 8.23 8.02
N TYR A 29 -16.58 7.04 8.60
CA TYR A 29 -16.82 5.79 7.86
C TYR A 29 -18.28 5.35 7.96
N SER A 30 -19.20 6.26 8.29
CA SER A 30 -20.63 5.94 8.41
C SER A 30 -21.32 5.82 7.05
N ASP A 31 -20.75 6.42 6.01
CA ASP A 31 -21.33 6.43 4.66
C ASP A 31 -21.15 5.08 3.94
N PRO A 32 -22.15 4.63 3.16
CA PRO A 32 -22.02 3.42 2.36
C PRO A 32 -20.96 3.53 1.26
N ILE A 33 -20.22 2.45 1.05
CA ILE A 33 -19.21 2.35 -0.02
C ILE A 33 -19.31 1.02 -0.76
N LYS A 34 -18.86 0.99 -2.02
CA LYS A 34 -18.79 -0.25 -2.82
C LYS A 34 -17.39 -0.84 -2.75
N CYS A 35 -17.30 -2.14 -2.52
CA CYS A 35 -16.03 -2.87 -2.47
C CYS A 35 -16.09 -4.13 -3.34
N PHE A 36 -14.94 -4.58 -3.80
CA PHE A 36 -14.84 -5.94 -4.33
C PHE A 36 -14.96 -6.96 -3.19
N TYR A 37 -15.65 -8.05 -3.47
CA TYR A 37 -15.80 -9.22 -2.60
C TYR A 37 -15.37 -10.47 -3.33
N CYS A 38 -14.40 -11.18 -2.75
CA CYS A 38 -13.95 -12.48 -3.24
C CYS A 38 -13.07 -13.17 -2.19
N PHE A 39 -13.01 -14.50 -2.28
CA PHE A 39 -12.05 -15.32 -1.55
C PHE A 39 -11.47 -16.36 -2.50
N GLY A 40 -10.15 -16.37 -2.68
CA GLY A 40 -9.50 -17.29 -3.60
C GLY A 40 -7.98 -17.23 -3.48
N LEU A 41 -7.28 -18.00 -4.31
CA LEU A 41 -5.82 -17.97 -4.34
C LEU A 41 -5.32 -16.58 -4.70
N ALA A 42 -4.26 -16.11 -4.02
CA ALA A 42 -3.68 -14.80 -4.29
C ALA A 42 -3.02 -14.70 -5.68
N GLU A 43 -2.81 -15.85 -6.32
CA GLU A 43 -2.32 -15.99 -7.70
C GLU A 43 -3.28 -16.88 -8.49
N ASN A 44 -3.38 -16.66 -9.80
CA ASN A 44 -4.15 -17.50 -10.74
C ASN A 44 -5.66 -17.63 -10.41
N SER A 45 -6.24 -16.66 -9.73
CA SER A 45 -7.69 -16.55 -9.53
C SER A 45 -8.21 -15.18 -9.96
N SER A 46 -9.51 -15.04 -10.17
CA SER A 46 -10.19 -13.75 -10.37
C SER A 46 -10.02 -12.80 -9.17
N CYS A 47 -9.70 -13.36 -8.00
CA CYS A 47 -9.42 -12.64 -6.77
C CYS A 47 -7.93 -12.30 -6.63
N ALA A 48 -7.06 -12.68 -7.56
CA ALA A 48 -5.66 -12.25 -7.55
C ALA A 48 -5.54 -10.75 -7.86
N ASP A 49 -4.34 -10.20 -7.73
CA ASP A 49 -4.01 -8.88 -8.25
C ASP A 49 -3.46 -8.96 -9.68
N PRO A 50 -3.67 -7.91 -10.51
CA PRO A 50 -4.69 -6.88 -10.34
C PRO A 50 -6.09 -7.45 -10.59
N VAL A 51 -7.13 -6.83 -10.02
CA VAL A 51 -8.51 -7.22 -10.34
C VAL A 51 -8.81 -6.90 -11.81
N ASP A 52 -9.16 -7.92 -12.59
CA ASP A 52 -9.71 -7.76 -13.93
C ASP A 52 -11.16 -8.29 -13.98
N PRO A 53 -12.17 -7.40 -13.94
CA PRO A 53 -13.58 -7.78 -14.01
C PRO A 53 -13.95 -8.54 -15.29
N LYS A 54 -13.14 -8.47 -16.36
CA LYS A 54 -13.40 -9.15 -17.63
C LYS A 54 -12.95 -10.62 -17.61
N VAL A 55 -12.10 -11.00 -16.66
CA VAL A 55 -11.47 -12.33 -16.58
C VAL A 55 -12.17 -13.24 -15.56
N ASP A 56 -13.14 -12.71 -14.80
CA ASP A 56 -13.92 -13.48 -13.83
C ASP A 56 -14.94 -14.42 -14.49
N LYS A 57 -14.44 -15.50 -15.09
CA LYS A 57 -15.24 -16.55 -15.73
C LYS A 57 -16.15 -17.29 -14.73
N ASP A 58 -15.75 -17.33 -13.47
CA ASP A 58 -16.41 -18.10 -12.41
C ASP A 58 -17.37 -17.25 -11.56
N LYS A 59 -17.54 -15.95 -11.87
CA LYS A 59 -18.38 -14.99 -11.11
C LYS A 59 -18.04 -14.93 -9.61
N SER A 60 -16.78 -15.19 -9.31
CA SER A 60 -16.25 -15.25 -7.95
C SER A 60 -15.85 -13.87 -7.42
N LEU A 61 -15.70 -12.90 -8.32
CA LEU A 61 -15.50 -11.50 -8.01
C LEU A 61 -16.83 -10.76 -8.05
N GLN A 62 -17.29 -10.34 -6.88
CA GLN A 62 -18.55 -9.60 -6.74
C GLN A 62 -18.27 -8.15 -6.35
N VAL A 63 -19.18 -7.26 -6.70
CA VAL A 63 -19.23 -5.92 -6.13
C VAL A 63 -20.32 -5.94 -5.06
N ILE A 64 -19.92 -5.65 -3.82
CA ILE A 64 -20.85 -5.55 -2.69
C ILE A 64 -20.89 -4.10 -2.19
N GLU A 65 -22.01 -3.74 -1.59
CA GLU A 65 -22.15 -2.51 -0.83
C GLU A 65 -21.87 -2.80 0.65
N CYS A 66 -21.01 -1.99 1.25
CA CYS A 66 -20.72 -1.96 2.67
C CYS A 66 -21.53 -0.81 3.26
N GLU A 67 -22.46 -1.09 4.17
CA GLU A 67 -23.34 -0.07 4.76
C GLU A 67 -22.57 0.98 5.56
N SER A 68 -21.44 0.58 6.14
CA SER A 68 -20.48 1.43 6.83
C SER A 68 -19.10 0.77 6.80
N GLY A 69 -18.06 1.54 7.13
CA GLY A 69 -16.69 1.08 7.21
C GLY A 69 -15.89 1.34 5.93
N ILE A 70 -14.92 0.47 5.68
CA ILE A 70 -13.93 0.63 4.60
C ILE A 70 -13.73 -0.68 3.83
N CYS A 71 -13.16 -0.59 2.63
CA CYS A 71 -12.78 -1.76 1.86
C CYS A 71 -11.50 -2.37 2.43
N LEU A 72 -11.49 -3.69 2.54
CA LEU A 72 -10.32 -4.49 2.90
C LEU A 72 -9.80 -5.27 1.69
N LYS A 73 -8.48 -5.40 1.64
CA LYS A 73 -7.76 -6.36 0.82
C LYS A 73 -6.77 -7.07 1.72
N TRP A 74 -6.98 -8.36 1.92
CA TRP A 74 -6.22 -9.14 2.88
C TRP A 74 -5.63 -10.38 2.21
N THR A 75 -4.32 -10.48 2.20
CA THR A 75 -3.62 -11.72 1.87
C THR A 75 -3.16 -12.43 3.13
N HIS A 76 -3.43 -13.72 3.23
CA HIS A 76 -3.00 -14.56 4.35
C HIS A 76 -2.82 -16.02 3.91
N TYR A 77 -2.02 -16.75 4.66
CA TYR A 77 -1.84 -18.18 4.40
C TYR A 77 -3.00 -18.97 5.00
N TYR A 78 -3.61 -19.81 4.17
CA TYR A 78 -4.59 -20.81 4.56
C TYR A 78 -4.15 -22.14 3.94
N GLU A 79 -4.05 -23.19 4.75
CA GLU A 79 -3.62 -24.54 4.31
C GLU A 79 -2.31 -24.53 3.47
N ARG A 80 -1.31 -23.73 3.89
CA ARG A 80 0.01 -23.56 3.23
C ARG A 80 -0.01 -22.84 1.88
N GLN A 81 -1.14 -22.33 1.44
CA GLN A 81 -1.26 -21.51 0.23
C GLN A 81 -1.61 -20.08 0.59
N LEU A 82 -1.16 -19.12 -0.23
CA LEU A 82 -1.49 -17.72 -0.05
C LEU A 82 -2.85 -17.44 -0.68
N TYR A 83 -3.81 -17.02 0.13
CA TYR A 83 -5.14 -16.62 -0.30
C TYR A 83 -5.27 -15.10 -0.28
N MET A 84 -6.14 -14.58 -1.15
CA MET A 84 -6.62 -13.21 -1.14
C MET A 84 -8.09 -13.18 -0.76
N HIS A 85 -8.42 -12.30 0.18
CA HIS A 85 -9.77 -12.00 0.64
C HIS A 85 -10.02 -10.50 0.47
N ARG A 86 -11.01 -10.16 -0.35
CA ARG A 86 -11.53 -8.79 -0.47
C ARG A 86 -12.91 -8.73 0.17
N THR A 87 -13.15 -7.76 1.04
CA THR A 87 -14.41 -7.65 1.80
C THR A 87 -14.57 -6.26 2.44
N CYS A 88 -15.69 -6.04 3.13
CA CYS A 88 -15.92 -4.87 3.98
C CYS A 88 -15.28 -5.06 5.36
N SER A 89 -14.82 -3.99 6.00
CA SER A 89 -14.26 -4.05 7.36
C SER A 89 -15.23 -4.62 8.39
N HIS A 90 -16.51 -4.24 8.34
CA HIS A 90 -17.53 -4.71 9.28
C HIS A 90 -17.86 -6.21 9.16
N ARG A 91 -17.44 -6.90 8.08
CA ARG A 91 -17.68 -8.35 7.87
C ARG A 91 -16.62 -9.24 8.51
N LEU A 92 -15.60 -8.66 9.14
CA LEU A 92 -14.60 -9.38 9.92
C LEU A 92 -14.80 -9.08 11.41
N PRO A 93 -15.82 -9.67 12.07
CA PRO A 93 -16.22 -9.30 13.44
C PRO A 93 -15.15 -9.61 14.49
N ASP A 94 -14.32 -10.64 14.29
CA ASP A 94 -13.24 -11.01 15.21
C ASP A 94 -12.01 -10.11 15.11
N PHE A 95 -11.96 -9.30 14.05
CA PHE A 95 -10.85 -8.42 13.75
C PHE A 95 -11.08 -7.07 14.42
N LYS A 96 -10.41 -6.84 15.56
CA LYS A 96 -10.29 -5.51 16.18
C LYS A 96 -9.37 -4.62 15.34
N ILE A 97 -9.85 -4.20 14.17
CA ILE A 97 -9.11 -3.37 13.23
C ILE A 97 -9.39 -1.90 13.54
N ILE A 98 -8.34 -1.13 13.79
CA ILE A 98 -8.41 0.33 13.69
C ILE A 98 -8.48 0.65 12.19
N MET A 99 -9.61 1.21 11.75
CA MET A 99 -9.83 1.59 10.35
C MET A 99 -9.00 2.81 10.03
N ILE A 100 -7.95 2.62 9.23
CA ILE A 100 -7.07 3.70 8.80
C ILE A 100 -7.06 3.67 7.27
N ASN A 101 -7.42 4.78 6.65
CA ASN A 101 -7.45 4.87 5.19
C ASN A 101 -6.03 4.82 4.59
N GLY A 102 -5.89 4.11 3.46
CA GLY A 102 -4.68 4.12 2.63
C GLY A 102 -3.47 3.39 3.21
N VAL A 103 -3.64 2.60 4.27
CA VAL A 103 -2.52 1.84 4.88
C VAL A 103 -2.55 0.37 4.51
N CYS A 104 -1.36 -0.20 4.34
CA CYS A 104 -1.12 -1.62 4.29
C CYS A 104 -0.24 -2.02 5.48
N ARG A 105 -0.62 -3.08 6.18
CA ARG A 105 0.13 -3.67 7.29
C ARG A 105 0.46 -5.11 6.95
N SER A 106 1.62 -5.59 7.34
CA SER A 106 1.91 -7.01 7.27
C SER A 106 0.97 -7.79 8.19
N GLU A 107 0.47 -8.91 7.69
CA GLU A 107 -0.31 -9.87 8.46
C GLU A 107 0.56 -10.43 9.61
N ARG A 108 -0.05 -10.88 10.71
CA ARG A 108 0.65 -11.23 11.96
C ARG A 108 1.74 -12.29 11.76
N THR A 109 1.56 -13.23 10.85
CA THR A 109 2.56 -14.27 10.54
C THR A 109 3.69 -13.77 9.63
N GLY A 110 3.57 -12.55 9.11
CA GLY A 110 4.57 -11.89 8.26
C GLY A 110 4.49 -12.25 6.77
N ASN A 111 3.67 -13.24 6.40
CA ASN A 111 3.63 -13.77 5.04
C ASN A 111 2.44 -13.24 4.21
N GLY A 112 1.77 -12.20 4.69
CA GLY A 112 0.61 -11.60 4.05
C GLY A 112 0.51 -10.11 4.33
N ASN A 113 -0.49 -9.45 3.76
CA ASN A 113 -0.73 -8.02 3.96
C ASN A 113 -2.22 -7.75 4.12
N LEU A 114 -2.57 -6.87 5.06
CA LEU A 114 -3.89 -6.30 5.22
C LEU A 114 -3.84 -4.82 4.80
N CYS A 115 -4.50 -4.50 3.69
CA CYS A 115 -4.64 -3.16 3.17
C CYS A 115 -6.07 -2.64 3.37
N MET A 116 -6.17 -1.35 3.65
CA MET A 116 -7.39 -0.63 4.05
C MET A 116 -7.55 0.63 3.20
N CYS A 117 -8.76 0.89 2.70
CA CYS A 117 -9.04 2.11 1.93
C CYS A 117 -10.54 2.49 1.93
N SER A 118 -10.84 3.79 1.87
CA SER A 118 -12.20 4.35 2.03
C SER A 118 -12.87 4.82 0.73
N LYS A 119 -12.31 4.53 -0.45
CA LYS A 119 -12.90 4.91 -1.75
C LYS A 119 -13.63 3.74 -2.42
N ASN A 120 -14.65 4.03 -3.22
CA ASN A 120 -15.34 3.01 -4.01
C ASN A 120 -14.36 2.15 -4.83
N LEU A 121 -14.48 0.84 -4.68
CA LEU A 121 -13.72 -0.19 -5.40
C LEU A 121 -12.19 -0.07 -5.23
N CYS A 122 -11.72 0.59 -4.18
CA CYS A 122 -10.30 0.86 -3.97
C CYS A 122 -9.47 -0.40 -3.67
N ASN A 123 -10.11 -1.47 -3.19
CA ASN A 123 -9.46 -2.75 -2.92
C ASN A 123 -9.13 -3.57 -4.19
N ALA A 124 -9.26 -2.97 -5.38
CA ALA A 124 -8.83 -3.53 -6.66
C ALA A 124 -7.33 -3.41 -6.94
N ALA A 125 -6.68 -2.43 -6.32
CA ALA A 125 -5.31 -2.05 -6.65
C ALA A 125 -4.32 -3.18 -6.35
N GLY A 126 -3.31 -3.33 -7.21
CA GLY A 126 -2.19 -4.23 -6.97
C GLY A 126 -1.44 -3.88 -5.68
N THR A 127 -0.87 -4.88 -5.03
CA THR A 127 -0.03 -4.65 -3.85
C THR A 127 1.22 -3.88 -4.29
N ASN A 128 1.32 -2.60 -3.96
CA ASN A 128 2.51 -1.81 -4.23
C ASN A 128 3.65 -2.32 -3.33
N TYR A 129 4.58 -3.08 -3.90
CA TYR A 129 5.87 -3.30 -3.25
C TYR A 129 6.55 -1.93 -3.10
N SER A 130 6.78 -1.52 -1.85
CA SER A 130 7.47 -0.27 -1.53
C SER A 130 8.78 -0.21 -2.32
N ASN A 131 8.88 0.77 -3.23
CA ASN A 131 10.00 1.00 -4.15
C ASN A 131 11.24 1.52 -3.39
N ARG A 132 11.82 0.69 -2.51
CA ARG A 132 13.10 0.99 -1.83
C ARG A 132 14.29 1.09 -2.79
N CYS A 133 14.14 0.62 -4.04
CA CYS A 133 15.17 0.73 -5.08
C CYS A 133 15.40 2.15 -5.60
N VAL A 134 14.39 3.04 -5.57
CA VAL A 134 14.53 4.40 -6.11
C VAL A 134 15.48 5.25 -5.25
N LEU A 135 15.48 5.02 -3.93
CA LEU A 135 16.37 5.73 -3.00
C LEU A 135 17.85 5.40 -3.25
N LEU A 136 18.17 4.15 -3.61
CA LEU A 136 19.55 3.71 -3.88
C LEU A 136 20.11 4.37 -5.15
N ILE A 137 19.29 4.58 -6.18
CA ILE A 137 19.72 5.19 -7.45
C ILE A 137 20.09 6.67 -7.25
N LEU A 138 19.44 7.37 -6.31
CA LEU A 138 19.73 8.77 -6.00
C LEU A 138 20.98 8.96 -5.12
N LEU A 139 21.41 7.95 -4.35
CA LEU A 139 22.58 8.03 -3.48
C LEU A 139 23.91 7.71 -4.18
N LEU A 140 23.87 6.94 -5.27
CA LEU A 140 25.06 6.59 -6.07
C LEU A 140 25.81 7.80 -6.68
N PRO A 141 25.16 8.81 -7.29
CA PRO A 141 25.88 9.96 -7.83
C PRO A 141 26.52 10.82 -6.72
N VAL A 142 25.91 10.89 -5.53
CA VAL A 142 26.46 11.64 -4.39
C VAL A 142 27.72 10.97 -3.83
N LEU A 143 27.70 9.64 -3.68
CA LEU A 143 28.89 8.88 -3.28
C LEU A 143 30.04 9.07 -4.28
N ARG A 144 29.74 9.03 -5.59
CA ARG A 144 30.74 9.19 -6.64
C ARG A 144 31.45 10.55 -6.58
N GLN A 145 30.73 11.63 -6.26
CA GLN A 145 31.32 12.96 -6.11
C GLN A 145 32.19 13.10 -4.85
N ILE A 146 31.79 12.46 -3.73
CA ILE A 146 32.59 12.45 -2.50
C ILE A 146 33.91 11.70 -2.70
N PHE A 147 33.90 10.58 -3.44
CA PHE A 147 35.11 9.83 -3.75
C PHE A 147 36.08 10.58 -4.67
N GLN A 148 35.56 11.36 -5.63
CA GLN A 148 36.40 12.18 -6.50
C GLN A 148 37.06 13.35 -5.75
N ALA A 149 36.35 13.97 -4.80
CA ALA A 149 36.87 15.08 -3.99
C ALA A 149 37.93 14.69 -2.93
N LYS A 150 38.26 13.40 -2.79
CA LYS A 150 39.27 12.90 -1.84
C LYS A 150 40.60 12.50 -2.50
N ILE A 151 40.68 12.59 -3.83
CA ILE A 151 41.86 12.22 -4.63
C ILE A 151 42.64 13.46 -5.10
N ASP A 152 42.06 14.66 -4.97
CA ASP A 152 42.74 15.96 -5.11
C ASP A 152 43.04 16.57 -3.72
#